data_AF-A0A453GC22-F1
#
_entry.id   AF-A0A453GC22-F1
#
_cell.length_a   1.000
_cell.length_b   1.000
_cell.length_c   1.000
_cell.angle_alpha   90.00
_cell.angle_beta   90.00
_cell.angle_gamma   90.00
#
_symmetry.space_group_name_H-M   'P 1'
#
loop_
_entity.id
_entity.type
_entity.pdbx_description
1 polymer ?
#
loop_
_entity_poly.entity_id
_entity_poly.type
_entity_poly.pdbx_seq_one_letter_code
_entity_poly.pdbx_strand_id
1 'polypeptide(L)' 'IFLSRAYARKKGRNNVTLDDLIHVITPKGRASVPDAVKAELLQRIRSFLMSSSLW' A
#
# COMPACT_ATOMS: atom_id res chain seq x y z
N ILE A 1 -7.55 0.64 8.02
CA ILE A 1 -8.78 0.64 8.85
C ILE A 1 -9.54 1.97 8.77
N PHE A 2 -8.90 3.14 8.94
CA PHE A 2 -9.62 4.43 8.84
C PHE A 2 -10.17 4.72 7.43
N LEU A 3 -9.40 4.46 6.38
CA LEU A 3 -9.81 4.71 4.99
C LEU A 3 -10.98 3.81 4.54
N SER A 4 -10.98 2.54 4.96
CA SER A 4 -12.06 1.60 4.63
C SER A 4 -13.38 1.96 5.30
N ARG A 5 -13.32 2.34 6.57
CA ARG A 5 -14.50 2.75 7.34
C ARG A 5 -15.07 4.08 6.83
N ALA A 6 -14.23 5.00 6.35
CA ALA A 6 -14.68 6.26 5.76
C ALA A 6 -15.38 6.07 4.40
N TYR A 7 -14.83 5.21 3.53
CA TYR A 7 -15.41 4.95 2.21
C TYR A 7 -16.77 4.22 2.30
N ALA A 8 -16.87 3.19 3.15
CA ALA A 8 -18.12 2.46 3.38
C ALA A 8 -19.24 3.36 3.95
N ARG A 9 -18.89 4.41 4.72
CA ARG A 9 -19.85 5.40 5.21
C ARG A 9 -20.30 6.40 4.15
N LYS A 10 -19.45 6.70 3.14
CA LYS A 10 -19.72 7.72 2.12
C LYS A 10 -20.56 7.19 0.94
N LYS A 11 -20.46 5.88 0.63
CA LYS A 11 -21.14 5.26 -0.54
C LYS A 11 -22.51 4.63 -0.21
N GLY A 12 -22.90 4.56 1.06
CA GLY A 12 -24.10 3.85 1.53
C GLY A 12 -23.85 2.35 1.69
N ARG A 13 -24.30 1.77 2.81
CA ARG A 13 -23.95 0.41 3.26
C ARG A 13 -24.43 -0.73 2.35
N ASN A 14 -25.34 -0.48 1.41
CA ASN A 14 -26.14 -1.54 0.79
C ASN A 14 -25.62 -2.06 -0.56
N ASN A 15 -24.55 -1.50 -1.14
CA ASN A 15 -24.05 -1.96 -2.45
C ASN A 15 -22.52 -1.87 -2.63
N VAL A 16 -21.76 -1.86 -1.53
CA VAL A 16 -20.28 -1.84 -1.60
C VAL A 16 -19.76 -3.27 -1.51
N THR A 17 -19.23 -3.79 -2.62
CA THR A 17 -18.50 -5.06 -2.63
C THR A 17 -17.09 -4.87 -2.05
N LEU A 18 -16.43 -5.97 -1.68
CA LEU A 18 -15.04 -5.93 -1.23
C LEU A 18 -14.11 -5.42 -2.35
N ASP A 19 -14.34 -5.82 -3.59
CA ASP A 19 -13.60 -5.36 -4.77
C ASP A 19 -13.70 -3.85 -4.98
N ASP A 20 -14.90 -3.26 -4.83
CA ASP A 20 -15.09 -1.81 -4.87
C ASP A 20 -14.24 -1.08 -3.83
N LEU A 21 -14.07 -1.70 -2.66
CA LEU A 21 -13.28 -1.15 -1.56
C LEU A 21 -11.78 -1.26 -1.86
N ILE A 22 -11.33 -2.40 -2.38
CA ILE A 22 -9.94 -2.65 -2.78
C ILE A 22 -9.53 -1.66 -3.87
N HIS A 23 -10.36 -1.49 -4.91
CA HIS A 23 -10.07 -0.61 -6.03
C HIS A 23 -9.83 0.85 -5.59
N VAL A 24 -10.58 1.34 -4.58
CA VAL A 24 -10.44 2.73 -4.11
C VAL A 24 -9.36 2.90 -3.04
N ILE A 25 -9.18 1.93 -2.15
CA ILE A 25 -8.23 2.07 -1.04
C ILE A 25 -6.80 1.80 -1.50
N THR A 26 -6.59 0.81 -2.37
CA THR A 26 -5.26 0.39 -2.81
C THR A 26 -4.41 1.55 -3.37
N PRO A 27 -4.90 2.38 -4.32
CA PRO A 27 -4.10 3.49 -4.83
C PRO A 27 -3.78 4.53 -3.74
N LYS A 28 -4.72 4.81 -2.82
CA LYS A 28 -4.51 5.74 -1.70
C LYS A 28 -3.50 5.21 -0.68
N GLY A 29 -3.58 3.93 -0.36
CA GLY A 29 -2.61 3.26 0.51
C GLY A 29 -1.21 3.30 -0.09
N ARG A 30 -1.08 3.00 -1.39
CA ARG A 30 0.21 3.08 -2.11
C ARG A 30 0.78 4.50 -2.14
N ALA A 31 -0.07 5.51 -2.37
CA ALA A 31 0.34 6.91 -2.37
C ALA A 31 0.73 7.42 -0.96
N SER A 32 0.15 6.86 0.10
CA SER A 32 0.46 7.25 1.48
C SER A 32 1.84 6.80 1.97
N VAL A 33 2.55 5.95 1.22
CA VAL A 33 3.90 5.51 1.59
C VAL A 33 4.89 6.64 1.28
N PRO A 34 5.60 7.20 2.28
CA PRO A 34 6.59 8.25 2.06
C PRO A 34 7.75 7.76 1.19
N ASP A 35 8.33 8.65 0.38
CA ASP A 35 9.44 8.29 -0.52
C ASP A 35 10.71 7.88 0.22
N ALA A 36 10.95 8.43 1.42
CA ALA A 36 12.05 8.02 2.28
C ALA A 36 11.99 6.52 2.63
N VAL A 37 10.79 5.99 2.92
CA VAL A 37 10.59 4.56 3.22
C VAL A 37 10.87 3.71 1.99
N LYS A 38 10.41 4.16 0.81
CA LYS A 38 10.69 3.46 -0.47
C LYS A 38 12.19 3.41 -0.74
N ALA A 39 12.89 4.52 -0.54
CA ALA A 39 14.34 4.62 -0.75
C ALA A 39 15.10 3.71 0.21
N GLU A 40 14.73 3.68 1.49
CA GLU A 40 15.34 2.81 2.50
C GLU A 40 15.15 1.32 2.14
N LEU A 41 13.93 0.90 1.79
CA LEU A 41 13.67 -0.47 1.40
C LEU A 41 14.44 -0.86 0.13
N LEU A 42 14.53 0.05 -0.85
CA LEU A 42 15.33 -0.17 -2.06
C LEU A 42 16.81 -0.34 -1.74
N GLN A 43 17.36 0.44 -0.81
CA GLN A 43 18.74 0.26 -0.35
C GLN A 43 18.94 -1.10 0.32
N ARG A 44 18.01 -1.52 1.20
CA ARG A 44 18.08 -2.85 1.84
C ARG A 44 18.05 -3.99 0.81
N ILE A 45 17.22 -3.89 -0.23
CA ILE A 45 17.17 -4.86 -1.33
C ILE A 45 18.51 -4.89 -2.08
N ARG A 46 19.10 -3.73 -2.41
CA ARG A 46 20.40 -3.67 -3.08
C ARG A 46 21.51 -4.28 -2.23
N SER A 47 21.58 -3.93 -0.94
CA SER A 47 22.56 -4.51 -0.01
C SER A 47 22.41 -6.02 0.09
N PHE A 48 21.19 -6.53 0.17
CA PHE A 48 20.93 -7.97 0.17
C PHE A 48 21.46 -8.63 -1.11
N LEU A 49 21.11 -8.11 -2.29
CA LEU A 49 21.57 -8.66 -3.57
C LEU A 49 23.09 -8.63 -3.71
N MET A 50 23.75 -7.53 -3.31
CA MET A 50 25.22 -7.41 -3.34
C MET A 50 25.88 -8.40 -2.38
N SER A 51 25.28 -8.62 -1.21
CA SER A 51 25.78 -9.61 -0.26
C SER A 51 25.59 -11.05 -0.75
N SER A 52 24.52 -11.32 -1.52
CA SER A 52 24.26 -12.64 -2.11
C SER A 52 25.12 -12.93 -3.35
N SER A 53 25.58 -11.91 -4.07
CA SER A 53 26.50 -12.07 -5.21
C SER A 53 27.98 -12.23 -4.81
N LEU A 54 28.30 -12.08 -3.53
CA LEU A 54 29.64 -12.26 -2.96
C LEU A 54 29.87 -13.71 -2.45
N TRP A 55 28.97 -14.65 -2.76
CA TRP A 55 29.09 -16.09 -2.51
C TRP A 55 29.13 -16.87 -3.82
#